data_AF-A0A7S4BQP1-F1
#
_entry.id   AF-A0A7S4BQP1-F1
#
_cell.length_a   1.000
_cell.length_b   1.000
_cell.length_c   1.000
_cell.angle_alpha   90.00
_cell.angle_beta   90.00
_cell.angle_gamma   90.00
#
_symmetry.space_group_name_H-M   'P 1'
#
loop_
_entity.id
_entity.type
_entity.pdbx_description
1 polymer ?
#
loop_
_entity_poly.entity_id
_entity_poly.type
_entity_poly.pdbx_seq_one_letter_code
_entity_poly.pdbx_strand_id
1 'polypeptide(L)'
;NAKEVNATIISALPHLRRSAIATQCCSHTSAKETCHRTWDVVANMSIDQVQNDYCLSDYSVHETLPESIMMRTYQEAHELCASFGLTLCSHACAGGGCGYDK
;
A
#
# COMPACT_ATOMS: atom_id res chain seq x y z
N ASN A 1 34.19 -20.15 -7.82
CA ASN A 1 34.94 -19.01 -7.28
C ASN A 1 34.22 -17.75 -7.73
N ALA A 2 33.27 -17.28 -6.92
CA ALA A 2 32.34 -16.22 -7.24
C ALA A 2 33.06 -14.88 -7.16
N LYS A 3 33.52 -14.38 -8.30
CA LYS A 3 34.31 -13.16 -8.37
C LYS A 3 33.48 -12.04 -9.01
N GLU A 4 33.14 -11.08 -8.16
CA GLU A 4 32.87 -9.67 -8.48
C GLU A 4 31.73 -9.39 -9.48
N VAL A 5 30.50 -9.47 -8.98
CA VAL A 5 29.39 -8.67 -9.54
C VAL A 5 29.58 -7.22 -9.14
N ASN A 6 30.00 -6.42 -10.11
CA ASN A 6 30.28 -5.00 -10.03
C ASN A 6 29.06 -4.21 -9.48
N ALA A 7 29.26 -3.50 -8.36
CA ALA A 7 28.23 -2.74 -7.63
C ALA A 7 27.54 -1.65 -8.47
N THR A 8 28.04 -1.35 -9.66
CA THR A 8 27.51 -0.33 -10.58
C THR A 8 26.28 -0.79 -11.38
N ILE A 9 26.01 -2.09 -11.51
CA ILE A 9 24.83 -2.57 -12.28
C ILE A 9 23.54 -2.48 -11.45
N ILE A 10 23.63 -2.43 -10.12
CA ILE A 10 22.46 -2.34 -9.23
C ILE A 10 21.80 -0.94 -9.28
N SER A 11 22.52 0.11 -9.73
CA SER A 11 21.96 1.47 -9.78
C SER A 11 21.12 1.80 -11.03
N ALA A 12 21.00 0.88 -11.99
CA ALA A 12 20.36 1.14 -13.29
C ALA A 12 18.97 0.48 -13.46
N LEU A 13 18.44 -0.18 -12.44
CA LEU A 13 17.09 -0.76 -12.46
C LEU A 13 16.25 -0.17 -11.33
N PRO A 14 15.57 0.98 -11.56
CA PRO A 14 14.63 1.51 -10.57
C PRO A 14 13.50 0.52 -10.25
N HIS A 15 13.29 -0.48 -11.11
CA HIS A 15 12.32 -1.57 -10.95
C HIS A 15 12.80 -2.76 -10.09
N LEU A 16 14.08 -2.82 -9.68
CA LEU A 16 14.60 -3.92 -8.84
C LEU A 16 14.69 -3.61 -7.35
N ARG A 17 14.44 -2.36 -6.93
CA ARG A 17 13.97 -2.14 -5.57
C ARG A 17 12.54 -2.64 -5.56
N ARG A 18 12.26 -3.76 -4.88
CA ARG A 18 10.87 -4.20 -4.61
C ARG A 18 10.09 -2.95 -4.23
N SER A 19 9.26 -2.47 -5.15
CA SER A 19 8.70 -1.13 -5.08
C SER A 19 7.76 -1.19 -3.91
N ALA A 20 8.21 -0.64 -2.78
CA ALA A 20 7.37 -0.62 -1.62
C ALA A 20 6.21 0.31 -1.94
N ILE A 21 4.99 -0.19 -1.74
CA ILE A 21 3.77 0.52 -2.04
C ILE A 21 3.04 0.84 -0.74
N ALA A 22 2.40 2.00 -0.71
CA ALA A 22 1.28 2.20 0.19
C ALA A 22 0.20 1.17 -0.21
N THR A 23 -0.02 0.18 0.65
CA THR A 23 -1.06 -0.83 0.50
C THR A 23 -2.43 -0.16 0.42
N GLN A 24 -3.17 -0.49 -0.64
CA GLN A 24 -4.52 -0.01 -0.93
C GLN A 24 -5.32 -1.22 -1.40
N CYS A 25 -6.42 -1.53 -0.71
CA CYS A 25 -7.21 -2.71 -1.00
C CYS A 25 -8.50 -2.33 -1.72
N CYS A 26 -8.93 -3.13 -2.69
CA CYS A 26 -10.10 -2.89 -3.50
C CYS A 26 -11.11 -4.03 -3.33
N SER A 27 -12.38 -3.67 -3.17
CA SER A 27 -13.49 -4.59 -3.32
C SER A 27 -14.06 -4.50 -4.73
N HIS A 28 -14.44 -5.64 -5.29
CA HIS A 28 -15.14 -5.72 -6.58
C HIS A 28 -16.56 -6.21 -6.35
N THR A 29 -17.52 -5.41 -6.81
CA THR A 29 -18.88 -5.85 -7.04
C THR A 29 -19.10 -5.99 -8.54
N SER A 30 -20.17 -6.67 -8.96
CA SER A 30 -20.52 -6.78 -10.38
C SER A 30 -20.72 -5.42 -11.09
N ALA A 31 -20.85 -4.32 -10.34
CA ALA A 31 -21.11 -2.99 -10.87
C ALA A 31 -19.95 -1.99 -10.70
N LYS A 32 -19.04 -2.21 -9.74
CA LYS A 32 -18.03 -1.21 -9.35
C LYS A 32 -16.88 -1.80 -8.55
N GLU A 33 -15.68 -1.24 -8.78
CA GLU A 33 -14.52 -1.33 -7.89
C GLU A 33 -14.57 -0.20 -6.85
N THR A 34 -14.44 -0.55 -5.58
CA THR A 34 -14.38 0.44 -4.48
C THR A 34 -13.05 0.31 -3.78
N CYS A 35 -12.35 1.43 -3.59
CA CYS A 35 -11.09 1.44 -2.89
C CYS A 35 -11.26 1.66 -1.38
N HIS A 36 -10.44 0.94 -0.63
CA HIS A 36 -10.33 0.96 0.82
C HIS A 36 -8.88 1.28 1.19
N ARG A 37 -8.68 2.44 1.81
CA ARG A 37 -7.42 2.84 2.46
C ARG A 37 -7.45 2.65 3.97
N THR A 38 -8.66 2.63 4.52
CA THR A 38 -8.98 2.35 5.90
C THR A 38 -9.67 1.00 6.02
N TRP A 39 -9.33 0.23 7.04
CA TRP A 39 -9.98 -1.04 7.34
C TRP A 39 -9.95 -1.31 8.84
N ASP A 40 -11.11 -1.55 9.43
CA ASP A 40 -11.19 -2.09 10.78
C ASP A 40 -10.94 -3.60 10.71
N VAL A 41 -9.77 -4.03 11.20
CA VAL A 41 -9.38 -5.45 11.20
C VAL A 41 -10.19 -6.28 12.19
N VAL A 42 -10.81 -5.67 13.21
CA VAL A 42 -11.64 -6.34 14.21
C VAL A 42 -13.05 -6.52 13.69
N ALA A 43 -13.64 -5.47 13.13
CA ALA A 43 -14.97 -5.50 12.53
C ALA A 43 -14.97 -6.06 11.09
N ASN A 44 -13.79 -6.22 10.50
CA ASN A 44 -13.55 -6.62 9.11
C ASN A 44 -14.38 -5.81 8.10
N MET A 45 -14.31 -4.49 8.20
CA MET A 45 -15.06 -3.57 7.33
C MET A 45 -14.31 -2.28 7.03
N SER A 46 -14.69 -1.63 5.93
CA SER A 46 -14.24 -0.28 5.57
C SER A 46 -14.77 0.73 6.58
N ILE A 47 -13.93 1.68 6.98
CA ILE A 47 -14.30 2.77 7.87
C ILE A 47 -14.19 4.10 7.13
N ASP A 48 -15.29 4.84 7.04
CA ASP A 48 -15.31 6.12 6.32
C ASP A 48 -14.69 7.29 7.11
N GLN A 49 -14.32 7.04 8.38
CA GLN A 49 -13.65 8.03 9.24
C GLN A 49 -12.16 7.78 9.30
N VAL A 50 -11.40 8.81 8.94
CA VAL A 50 -9.93 8.80 8.98
C VAL A 50 -9.46 8.97 10.43
N GLN A 51 -9.58 7.92 11.24
CA GLN A 51 -8.74 7.79 12.44
C GLN A 51 -7.48 7.04 12.03
N ASN A 52 -6.32 7.52 12.49
CA ASN A 52 -5.00 7.04 12.06
C ASN A 52 -4.87 5.51 12.17
N ASP A 53 -5.49 4.91 13.19
CA ASP A 53 -5.37 3.49 13.52
C ASP A 53 -6.02 2.55 12.50
N TYR A 54 -6.87 3.06 11.60
CA TYR A 54 -7.52 2.24 10.57
C TYR A 54 -6.77 2.25 9.24
N CYS A 55 -5.73 3.06 9.08
CA CYS A 55 -5.00 3.18 7.83
C CYS A 55 -4.20 1.91 7.52
N LEU A 56 -4.45 1.30 6.37
CA LEU A 56 -3.77 0.07 5.95
C LEU A 56 -2.25 0.23 5.89
N SER A 57 -1.78 1.42 5.53
CA SER A 57 -0.36 1.76 5.38
C SER A 57 0.11 2.80 6.37
N ASP A 58 -0.50 2.83 7.56
CA ASP A 58 -0.28 3.88 8.57
C ASP A 58 -0.72 5.28 8.06
N TYR A 59 -0.71 6.26 8.96
CA TYR A 59 -1.16 7.62 8.68
C TYR A 59 0.01 8.53 8.33
N SER A 60 -0.04 9.17 7.15
CA SER A 60 0.98 10.14 6.76
C SER A 60 0.65 11.54 7.26
N VAL A 61 1.40 12.04 8.24
CA VAL A 61 1.24 13.42 8.79
C VAL A 61 2.00 14.49 7.99
N HIS A 62 2.96 14.12 7.14
CA HIS A 62 3.86 15.07 6.47
C HIS A 62 3.80 15.01 4.93
N GLU A 63 3.63 16.19 4.32
CA GLU A 63 3.57 16.40 2.85
C GLU A 63 4.90 16.12 2.13
N THR A 64 6.02 16.05 2.86
CA THR A 64 7.36 16.10 2.28
C THR A 64 8.25 14.91 2.63
N LEU A 65 7.79 13.98 3.49
CA LEU A 65 8.59 12.84 3.90
C LEU A 65 7.79 11.53 3.80
N PRO A 66 8.33 10.49 3.13
CA PRO A 66 7.73 9.15 3.10
C PRO A 66 7.83 8.41 4.45
N GLU A 67 8.31 9.07 5.51
CA GLU A 67 8.63 8.45 6.80
C GLU A 67 7.40 8.08 7.66
N SER A 68 6.19 8.40 7.19
CA SER A 68 4.95 8.09 7.90
C SER A 68 4.03 7.09 7.18
N ILE A 69 4.53 6.40 6.14
CA ILE A 69 3.79 5.32 5.48
C ILE A 69 4.51 3.99 5.73
N MET A 70 3.78 3.01 6.25
CA MET A 70 4.27 1.64 6.36
C MET A 70 4.45 1.04 4.97
N MET A 71 5.70 1.01 4.53
CA MET A 71 6.14 0.45 3.26
C MET A 71 6.03 -1.08 3.28
N ARG A 72 5.22 -1.64 2.37
CA ARG A 72 5.12 -3.10 2.14
C ARG A 72 5.60 -3.47 0.76
N THR A 73 6.19 -4.65 0.63
CA THR A 73 6.40 -5.27 -0.68
C THR A 73 5.05 -5.59 -1.33
N TYR A 74 5.06 -5.76 -2.66
CA TYR A 74 3.85 -6.15 -3.40
C TYR A 74 3.19 -7.41 -2.83
N GLN A 75 3.99 -8.41 -2.46
CA GLN A 75 3.47 -9.67 -1.90
C GLN A 75 2.81 -9.45 -0.53
N GLU A 76 3.45 -8.72 0.38
CA GLU A 76 2.88 -8.42 1.71
C GLU A 76 1.61 -7.59 1.60
N ALA A 77 1.57 -6.64 0.65
CA ALA A 77 0.38 -5.84 0.39
C ALA A 77 -0.77 -6.71 -0.17
N HIS A 78 -0.45 -7.65 -1.07
CA HIS A 78 -1.43 -8.58 -1.62
C HIS A 78 -1.99 -9.54 -0.55
N GLU A 79 -1.12 -10.11 0.27
CA GLU A 79 -1.51 -11.00 1.38
C GLU A 79 -2.37 -10.27 2.41
N LEU A 80 -2.04 -9.01 2.72
CA LEU A 80 -2.85 -8.18 3.61
C LEU A 80 -4.26 -7.98 3.06
N CYS A 81 -4.41 -7.53 1.81
CA CYS A 81 -5.73 -7.36 1.22
C CYS A 81 -6.51 -8.67 1.14
N ALA A 82 -5.85 -9.77 0.78
CA ALA A 82 -6.46 -11.09 0.73
C ALA A 82 -6.96 -11.56 2.10
N SER A 83 -6.29 -11.19 3.19
CA SER A 83 -6.73 -11.50 4.56
C SER A 83 -8.07 -10.85 4.94
N PHE A 84 -8.45 -9.77 4.25
CA PHE A 84 -9.74 -9.09 4.41
C PHE A 84 -10.80 -9.55 3.39
N GLY A 85 -10.47 -10.51 2.51
CA GLY A 85 -11.32 -10.89 1.39
C GLY A 85 -11.36 -9.84 0.26
N LEU A 86 -10.35 -8.97 0.21
CA LEU A 86 -10.19 -7.93 -0.80
C LEU A 86 -9.06 -8.29 -1.76
N THR A 87 -8.90 -7.47 -2.80
CA THR A 87 -7.76 -7.56 -3.74
C THR A 87 -6.85 -6.35 -3.56
N LEU A 88 -5.58 -6.48 -3.94
CA LEU A 88 -4.70 -5.32 -4.04
C LEU A 88 -5.14 -4.45 -5.23
N CYS A 89 -5.34 -3.16 -5.01
CA CYS A 89 -5.74 -2.25 -6.08
C CYS A 89 -4.69 -2.20 -7.19
N SER A 90 -5.14 -2.21 -8.45
CA SER A 90 -4.27 -2.08 -9.64
C SER A 90 -3.85 -0.63 -9.92
N HIS A 91 -4.47 0.33 -9.24
CA HIS A 91 -4.27 1.77 -9.40
C HIS A 91 -4.18 2.46 -8.02
N ALA A 92 -3.64 3.68 -8.00
CA ALA A 92 -3.58 4.49 -6.79
C ALA A 92 -4.95 5.13 -6.50
N CYS A 93 -5.45 4.98 -5.28
CA CYS A 93 -6.79 5.39 -4.90
C CYS A 93 -6.87 6.82 -4.37
N ALA A 94 -6.84 7.84 -5.23
CA ALA A 94 -6.92 9.23 -4.77
C ALA A 94 -8.20 9.54 -3.95
N GLY A 95 -8.08 10.43 -2.97
CA GLY A 95 -9.17 11.00 -2.16
C GLY A 95 -9.68 10.11 -1.03
N GLY A 96 -8.98 9.00 -0.70
CA GLY A 96 -9.44 8.00 0.27
C GLY A 96 -8.99 8.21 1.72
N GLY A 97 -8.36 9.34 2.06
CA GLY A 97 -7.87 9.63 3.41
C GLY A 97 -6.47 9.10 3.71
N CYS A 98 -6.13 9.04 5.00
CA CYS A 98 -4.84 8.63 5.58
C CYS A 98 -3.64 9.57 5.29
N GLY A 99 -3.90 10.79 4.83
CA GLY A 99 -2.91 11.87 4.75
C GLY A 99 -1.87 11.74 3.61
N TYR A 100 -1.78 10.58 2.96
CA TYR A 100 -0.98 10.37 1.74
C TYR A 100 -1.76 10.63 0.44
N ASP A 101 -2.74 11.52 0.52
CA ASP A 101 -3.67 11.85 -0.57
C ASP A 101 -3.17 12.92 -1.55
N LYS A 102 -1.85 13.13 -1.62
CA LYS A 102 -1.24 14.23 -2.37
C LYS A 102 -0.24 13.74 -3.41
#